data_AF-A0A1B6HKH2-F1
#
_entry.id   AF-A0A1B6HKH2-F1
#
_cell.length_a   1.000
_cell.length_b   1.000
_cell.length_c   1.000
_cell.angle_alpha   90.00
_cell.angle_beta   90.00
_cell.angle_gamma   90.00
#
_symmetry.space_group_name_H-M   'P 1'
#
loop_
_entity.id
_entity.type
_entity.pdbx_description
1 polymer ?
#
loop_
_entity_poly.entity_id
_entity_poly.type
_entity_poly.pdbx_seq_one_letter_code
_entity_poly.pdbx_strand_id
1 'polypeptide(L)'
;MDASLVVTLDNLYPALIQCFAVIICGYVAGRIGLVTEEQSSGLNTFVGTFSLPSLIFLSLASLNLSDVNWYFLLAILVSKALVFLSVVLVTLLVSRPFSAARAGLYAIFCTQSNDFAIG
;
A
#
# COMPACT_ATOMS: atom_id res chain seq x y z
N MET A 1 8.98 -21.06 19.52
CA MET A 1 7.66 -20.51 19.14
C MET A 1 7.64 -19.08 19.65
N ASP A 2 7.57 -18.16 18.71
CA ASP A 2 8.47 -17.01 18.65
C ASP A 2 7.94 -15.79 19.42
N ALA A 3 8.58 -15.45 20.54
CA ALA A 3 8.25 -14.26 21.33
C ALA A 3 8.31 -12.96 20.51
N SER A 4 9.12 -12.92 19.45
CA SER A 4 9.18 -11.82 18.48
C SER A 4 7.91 -11.68 17.63
N LEU A 5 7.21 -12.77 17.29
CA LEU A 5 5.94 -12.72 16.58
C LEU A 5 4.83 -12.15 17.47
N VAL A 6 4.80 -12.53 18.75
CA VAL A 6 3.80 -12.02 19.71
C VAL A 6 3.98 -10.51 19.90
N VAL A 7 5.22 -10.04 20.13
CA VAL A 7 5.51 -8.60 20.28
C VAL A 7 5.20 -7.81 19.01
N THR A 8 5.43 -8.37 17.82
CA THR A 8 5.10 -7.69 16.55
C THR A 8 3.58 -7.57 16.37
N LEU A 9 2.82 -8.60 16.74
CA LEU A 9 1.36 -8.63 16.63
C LEU A 9 0.71 -7.67 17.65
N ASP A 10 1.28 -7.57 18.85
CA ASP A 10 0.83 -6.65 19.90
C ASP A 10 1.02 -5.16 19.52
N ASN A 11 1.99 -4.84 18.67
CA ASN A 11 2.19 -3.48 18.18
C ASN A 11 1.46 -3.21 16.86
N LEU A 12 1.32 -4.23 16.01
CA LEU A 12 0.64 -4.13 14.72
C LEU A 12 -0.86 -3.91 14.90
N TYR A 13 -1.49 -4.66 15.80
CA TYR A 13 -2.94 -4.62 15.99
C TYR A 13 -3.46 -3.25 16.46
N PRO A 14 -2.83 -2.58 17.45
CA PRO A 14 -3.19 -1.21 17.83
C PRO A 14 -2.97 -0.20 16.71
N ALA A 15 -1.85 -0.28 15.98
CA ALA A 15 -1.57 0.62 14.86
C ALA A 15 -2.63 0.48 13.76
N LEU A 16 -3.03 -0.76 13.45
CA LEU A 16 -4.09 -1.04 12.49
C LEU A 16 -5.44 -0.47 12.93
N ILE A 17 -5.82 -0.67 14.19
CA ILE A 17 -7.05 -0.09 14.75
C ILE A 17 -7.02 1.43 14.68
N GLN A 18 -5.89 2.05 15.02
CA GLN A 18 -5.72 3.50 14.94
C GLN A 18 -5.90 4.01 13.51
N CYS A 19 -5.28 3.35 12.52
CA CYS A 19 -5.47 3.70 11.11
C CYS A 19 -6.94 3.62 10.70
N PHE A 20 -7.64 2.53 11.01
CA PHE A 20 -9.06 2.39 10.68
C PHE A 20 -9.94 3.40 11.42
N ALA A 21 -9.65 3.68 12.69
CA ALA A 21 -10.38 4.67 13.47
C ALA A 21 -10.25 6.09 12.87
N VAL A 22 -9.06 6.47 12.44
CA VAL A 22 -8.82 7.77 11.76
C VAL A 22 -9.55 7.82 10.42
N ILE A 23 -9.54 6.75 9.62
CA ILE A 23 -10.27 6.67 8.35
C ILE A 23 -11.78 6.84 8.57
N ILE A 24 -12.35 6.14 9.55
CA ILE A 24 -13.78 6.24 9.90
C ILE A 24 -14.12 7.66 10.37
N CYS A 25 -13.27 8.25 11.20
CA CYS A 25 -13.45 9.63 11.66
C CYS A 25 -13.46 10.61 10.47
N GLY A 26 -12.51 10.49 9.55
CA GLY A 26 -12.46 11.31 8.32
C GLY A 26 -13.71 11.13 7.45
N TYR A 27 -14.20 9.90 7.29
CA TYR A 27 -15.44 9.63 6.56
C TYR A 27 -16.65 10.30 7.22
N VAL A 28 -16.82 10.13 8.54
CA VAL A 28 -17.91 10.76 9.28
C VAL A 28 -17.83 12.28 9.18
N ALA A 29 -16.64 12.87 9.32
CA ALA A 29 -16.41 14.31 9.19
C ALA A 29 -16.80 14.87 7.81
N GLY A 30 -16.52 14.13 6.73
CA GLY A 30 -17.00 14.46 5.39
C GLY A 30 -18.53 14.34 5.26
N ARG A 31 -19.14 13.30 5.85
CA ARG A 31 -20.59 13.07 5.78
C ARG A 31 -21.43 14.11 6.54
N ILE A 32 -20.92 14.65 7.64
CA ILE A 32 -21.57 15.73 8.39
C ILE A 32 -21.30 17.13 7.80
N GLY A 33 -20.53 17.22 6.71
CA GLY A 33 -20.21 18.47 6.04
C GLY A 33 -19.24 19.38 6.79
N LEU A 34 -18.54 18.86 7.82
CA LEU A 34 -17.49 19.62 8.51
C LEU A 34 -16.28 19.86 7.60
N VAL A 35 -16.01 18.94 6.67
CA VAL A 35 -14.97 19.07 5.66
C VAL A 35 -15.64 19.16 4.29
N THR A 36 -15.50 20.30 3.62
CA THR A 36 -16.03 20.48 2.27
C THR A 36 -15.18 19.72 1.25
N GLU A 37 -15.74 19.50 0.06
CA GLU A 37 -15.05 18.82 -1.04
C GLU A 37 -13.78 19.57 -1.46
N GLU A 38 -13.83 20.91 -1.47
CA GLU A 38 -12.66 21.78 -1.73
C GLU A 38 -11.54 21.58 -0.69
N GLN A 39 -11.89 21.49 0.60
CA GLN A 39 -10.90 21.25 1.67
C GLN A 39 -10.28 19.85 1.58
N SER A 40 -11.10 18.85 1.24
CA SER A 40 -10.63 17.47 1.04
C SER A 40 -9.68 17.37 -0.15
N SER A 41 -9.98 18.07 -1.25
CA SER A 41 -9.13 18.14 -2.45
C SER A 41 -7.81 18.87 -2.17
N GLY A 42 -7.85 19.98 -1.45
CA GLY A 42 -6.65 20.70 -1.00
C GLY A 42 -5.75 19.84 -0.10
N LEU A 43 -6.34 19.10 0.85
CA LEU A 43 -5.63 18.17 1.70
C LEU A 43 -4.99 17.03 0.90
N ASN A 44 -5.73 16.44 -0.05
CA ASN A 44 -5.20 15.39 -0.92
C ASN A 44 -3.99 15.88 -1.73
N THR A 45 -4.09 17.09 -2.29
CA THR A 45 -2.99 17.71 -3.05
C THR A 45 -1.76 17.95 -2.16
N PHE A 46 -1.96 18.43 -0.93
CA PHE A 46 -0.88 18.64 0.03
C PHE A 46 -0.22 17.31 0.44
N VAL A 47 -1.01 16.28 0.72
CA VAL A 47 -0.50 14.96 1.11
C VAL A 47 0.27 14.33 -0.04
N GLY A 48 -0.28 14.35 -1.25
CA GLY A 48 0.35 13.84 -2.47
C GLY A 48 1.65 14.56 -2.85
N THR A 49 1.65 15.89 -2.79
CA THR A 49 2.77 16.70 -3.31
C THR A 49 3.87 16.92 -2.28
N PHE A 50 3.53 17.08 -0.99
CA PHE A 50 4.49 17.44 0.05
C PHE A 50 4.69 16.35 1.08
N SER A 51 3.61 15.81 1.66
CA SER A 51 3.73 14.91 2.82
C SER A 51 4.33 13.55 2.43
N LEU A 52 3.81 12.92 1.38
CA LEU A 52 4.26 11.61 0.93
C LEU A 52 5.73 11.62 0.46
N PRO A 53 6.17 12.55 -0.40
CA PRO A 53 7.59 12.61 -0.78
C PRO A 53 8.52 12.86 0.41
N SER A 54 8.11 13.71 1.36
CA SER A 54 8.88 14.01 2.56
C SER A 54 8.98 12.81 3.50
N LEU A 55 7.89 12.05 3.67
CA LEU A 55 7.87 10.83 4.47
C LEU A 55 8.72 9.72 3.85
N ILE A 56 8.66 9.56 2.53
CA ILE A 56 9.51 8.60 1.82
C ILE A 56 10.99 8.99 1.99
N PHE A 57 11.33 10.27 1.80
CA PHE A 57 12.69 10.76 2.01
C PHE A 57 13.18 10.52 3.44
N LEU A 58 12.37 10.87 4.45
CA LEU A 58 12.69 10.64 5.85
C LEU A 58 12.88 9.16 6.17
N SER A 59 12.00 8.30 5.64
CA SER A 59 12.07 6.85 5.81
C SER A 59 13.36 6.29 5.23
N LEU A 60 13.76 6.74 4.04
CA LEU A 60 15.02 6.34 3.41
C LEU A 60 16.25 6.90 4.13
N ALA A 61 16.21 8.14 4.60
CA ALA A 61 17.31 8.79 5.31
C ALA A 61 17.56 8.21 6.71
N SER A 62 16.51 7.73 7.38
CA SER A 62 16.61 7.09 8.70
C SER A 62 16.93 5.60 8.62
N LEU A 63 16.92 5.02 7.42
CA LEU A 63 17.15 3.60 7.21
C LEU A 63 18.65 3.31 7.20
N ASN A 64 19.14 2.62 8.24
CA ASN A 64 20.49 2.09 8.26
C ASN A 64 20.59 0.89 7.32
N LEU A 65 21.19 1.10 6.14
CA LEU A 65 21.36 0.07 5.11
C LEU A 65 22.21 -1.13 5.57
N SER A 66 23.00 -0.97 6.64
CA SER A 66 23.78 -2.06 7.25
C SER A 66 22.93 -3.09 8.00
N ASP A 67 21.80 -2.66 8.57
CA ASP A 67 20.88 -3.52 9.35
C ASP A 67 19.66 -3.97 8.52
N VAL A 68 19.67 -3.74 7.21
CA VAL A 68 18.55 -4.12 6.36
C VAL A 68 18.43 -5.65 6.29
N ASN A 69 17.26 -6.16 6.66
CA ASN A 69 16.99 -7.58 6.59
C ASN A 69 16.75 -7.99 5.12
N TRP A 70 17.81 -8.42 4.44
CA TRP A 70 17.76 -8.87 3.05
C TRP A 70 16.80 -10.06 2.82
N TYR A 71 16.60 -10.93 3.82
CA TYR A 71 15.62 -12.02 3.74
C TYR A 71 14.19 -11.49 3.72
N PHE A 72 13.90 -10.44 4.50
CA PHE A 72 12.60 -9.79 4.49
C PHE A 72 12.32 -9.13 3.13
N LEU A 73 13.30 -8.42 2.56
CA LEU A 73 13.18 -7.84 1.22
C LEU A 73 12.97 -8.92 0.15
N LEU A 74 13.75 -10.01 0.20
CA LEU A 74 13.62 -11.12 -0.73
C LEU A 74 12.27 -11.83 -0.59
N ALA A 75 11.77 -12.03 0.63
CA ALA A 75 10.46 -12.60 0.87
C ALA A 75 9.34 -11.74 0.27
N ILE A 76 9.41 -10.41 0.42
CA ILE A 76 8.46 -9.49 -0.21
C ILE A 76 8.54 -9.59 -1.73
N LEU A 77 9.76 -9.61 -2.29
CA LEU A 77 9.97 -9.68 -3.74
C LEU A 77 9.42 -10.99 -4.33
N VAL A 78 9.70 -12.13 -3.70
CA VAL A 78 9.19 -13.44 -4.12
C VAL A 78 7.66 -13.49 -3.99
N SER A 79 7.10 -13.00 -2.88
CA SER A 79 5.65 -12.94 -2.69
C SER A 79 4.96 -12.12 -3.78
N LYS A 80 5.47 -10.90 -4.06
CA LYS A 80 4.95 -10.03 -5.13
C LYS A 80 5.08 -10.70 -6.51
N ALA A 81 6.21 -11.34 -6.80
CA ALA A 81 6.41 -12.04 -8.07
C ALA A 81 5.44 -13.22 -8.26
N LEU A 82 5.19 -14.00 -7.20
CA LEU A 82 4.24 -15.12 -7.25
C LEU A 82 2.81 -14.65 -7.49
N VAL A 83 2.36 -13.60 -6.79
CA VAL A 83 1.04 -13.00 -7.00
C VAL A 83 0.93 -12.44 -8.42
N PHE A 84 1.96 -11.73 -8.90
CA PHE A 84 2.01 -11.19 -10.25
C PHE A 84 1.85 -12.30 -11.30
N LEU A 85 2.66 -13.35 -11.23
CA LEU A 85 2.61 -14.48 -12.16
C LEU A 85 1.27 -15.21 -12.10
N SER A 86 0.72 -15.39 -10.89
CA SER A 86 -0.59 -16.04 -10.71
C SER A 86 -1.70 -15.26 -11.41
N VAL A 87 -1.74 -13.94 -11.25
CA VAL A 87 -2.75 -13.08 -11.88
C VAL A 87 -2.56 -13.02 -13.39
N VAL A 88 -1.32 -12.95 -13.89
CA VAL A 88 -1.04 -13.04 -15.33
C VAL A 88 -1.56 -14.35 -15.90
N LEU A 89 -1.25 -15.48 -15.25
CA LEU A 89 -1.60 -16.82 -15.73
C LEU A 89 -3.14 -17.02 -15.72
N VAL A 90 -3.81 -16.61 -14.65
CA VAL A 90 -5.28 -16.64 -14.55
C VAL A 90 -5.91 -15.73 -15.62
N THR A 91 -5.42 -14.50 -15.77
CA THR A 91 -5.98 -13.56 -16.76
C THR A 91 -5.78 -14.07 -18.18
N LEU A 92 -4.63 -14.68 -18.47
CA LEU A 92 -4.29 -15.23 -19.78
C LEU A 92 -5.15 -16.47 -20.10
N LEU A 93 -5.46 -17.30 -19.10
CA LEU A 93 -6.38 -18.45 -19.26
C LEU A 93 -7.85 -18.03 -19.43
N VAL A 94 -8.29 -16.96 -18.76
CA VAL A 94 -9.70 -16.53 -18.72
C VAL A 94 -10.04 -15.54 -19.85
N SER A 95 -9.09 -14.73 -20.31
CA SER A 95 -9.34 -13.69 -21.32
C SER A 95 -9.34 -14.25 -22.75
N ARG A 96 -10.49 -14.16 -23.43
CA ARG A 96 -10.56 -14.26 -24.90
C ARG A 96 -10.94 -12.87 -25.47
N PRO A 97 -10.15 -12.23 -26.34
CA PRO A 97 -8.90 -12.65 -27.00
C PRO A 97 -7.65 -12.58 -26.09
N PHE A 98 -6.64 -13.38 -26.43
CA PHE A 98 -5.35 -13.39 -25.73
C PHE A 98 -4.64 -12.03 -25.89
N SER A 99 -4.64 -11.25 -24.81
CA SER A 99 -3.89 -9.98 -24.76
C SER A 99 -2.97 -9.98 -23.55
N ALA A 100 -1.68 -10.22 -23.80
CA ALA A 100 -0.65 -10.14 -22.76
C ALA A 100 -0.61 -8.76 -22.08
N ALA A 101 -0.95 -7.69 -22.81
CA ALA A 101 -1.06 -6.33 -22.27
C ALA A 101 -2.12 -6.21 -21.15
N ARG A 102 -3.31 -6.80 -21.32
CA ARG A 102 -4.36 -6.77 -20.26
C ARG A 102 -3.98 -7.65 -19.08
N ALA A 103 -3.36 -8.80 -19.33
CA ALA A 103 -2.86 -9.67 -18.28
C ALA A 103 -1.77 -8.98 -17.44
N GLY A 104 -0.85 -8.27 -18.08
CA GLY A 104 0.14 -7.45 -17.39
C GLY A 104 -0.50 -6.32 -16.58
N LEU A 105 -1.44 -5.56 -17.16
CA LEU A 105 -2.12 -4.47 -16.44
C LEU A 105 -2.88 -4.95 -15.20
N TYR A 106 -3.65 -6.04 -15.30
CA TYR A 106 -4.35 -6.57 -14.13
C TYR A 106 -3.40 -7.13 -13.06
N ALA A 107 -2.27 -7.72 -13.45
CA ALA A 107 -1.26 -8.17 -12.51
C ALA A 107 -0.55 -7.00 -11.82
N ILE A 108 -0.27 -5.90 -12.53
CA ILE A 108 0.26 -4.66 -11.94
C ILE A 108 -0.76 -4.07 -10.95
N PHE A 109 -2.02 -3.92 -11.35
CA PHE A 109 -3.06 -3.42 -10.45
C PHE A 109 -3.24 -4.28 -9.21
N CYS A 110 -3.11 -5.61 -9.31
CA CYS A 110 -3.23 -6.48 -8.15
C CYS A 110 -2.05 -6.34 -7.18
N THR A 111 -0.84 -6.09 -7.68
CA THR A 111 0.40 -6.12 -6.89
C THR A 111 0.88 -4.74 -6.42
N GLN A 112 0.41 -3.66 -7.05
CA GLN A 112 0.83 -2.27 -6.81
C GLN A 112 -0.36 -1.29 -6.72
N SER A 113 -1.56 -1.76 -6.36
CA SER A 113 -2.78 -0.92 -6.30
C SER A 113 -2.62 0.34 -5.44
N ASN A 114 -1.89 0.22 -4.33
CA ASN A 114 -1.64 1.27 -3.36
C ASN A 114 -0.64 2.33 -3.86
N ASP A 115 0.34 1.94 -4.67
CA ASP A 115 1.31 2.89 -5.24
C ASP A 115 0.69 3.67 -6.41
N PHE A 116 -0.22 3.04 -7.18
CA PHE A 116 -0.96 3.70 -8.26
C PHE A 116 -2.04 4.67 -7.75
N ALA A 117 -2.58 4.48 -6.54
CA ALA A 117 -3.57 5.40 -5.99
C ALA A 117 -2.98 6.79 -5.63
N ILE A 118 -1.65 6.89 -5.56
CA ILE A 118 -0.91 8.09 -5.20
C ILE A 118 -0.46 8.90 -6.45
N GLY A 119 -0.60 8.35 -7.67
CA GLY A 119 -0.17 8.96 -8.93
C GLY A 119 -1.19 8.90 -10.05
#